data_AF-A0A5C7PQF8-F1
#
_entry.id   AF-A0A5C7PQF8-F1
#
_cell.length_a   1.000
_cell.length_b   1.000
_cell.length_c   1.000
_cell.angle_alpha   90.00
_cell.angle_beta   90.00
_cell.angle_gamma   90.00
#
_symmetry.space_group_name_H-M   'P 1'
#
loop_
_entity.id
_entity.type
_entity.pdbx_description
1 polymer ?
#
loop_
_entity_poly.entity_id
_entity_poly.type
_entity_poly.pdbx_seq_one_letter_code
_entity_poly.pdbx_strand_id
1 'polypeptide(L)'
;MRSTGAALAALAAGLLLAGCATPPSPPQGMGPTEAREALLRVLPRGLDDRAGWATDLYAALAAQALPATAENLCAVVAVTEQESGFRADPAVPGLPAIAWKEIERRADAAHVPMFAVRGALALSSGNGRSYAERIDAVQTERQLSEVFEDFIGRVPLGRTFLADRNPVRTGGPMQVSIAFAEAQVKQRPYPYE
;
A
#
# COMPACT_ATOMS: atom_id res chain seq x y z
N MET A 1 58.65 -20.89 -36.47
CA MET A 1 57.38 -20.41 -37.07
C MET A 1 56.13 -21.16 -36.60
N ARG A 2 56.21 -22.21 -35.75
CA ARG A 2 55.02 -22.92 -35.22
C ARG A 2 54.43 -22.35 -33.92
N SER A 3 55.18 -21.57 -33.13
CA SER A 3 54.69 -21.05 -31.84
C SER A 3 53.81 -19.80 -31.95
N THR A 4 53.92 -19.04 -33.04
CA THR A 4 53.14 -17.81 -33.26
C THR A 4 51.67 -18.08 -33.56
N GLY A 5 51.37 -19.16 -34.28
CA GLY A 5 49.98 -19.54 -34.60
C GLY A 5 49.18 -20.01 -33.38
N ALA A 6 49.82 -20.72 -32.44
CA ALA A 6 49.18 -21.18 -31.21
C ALA A 6 48.84 -20.00 -30.26
N ALA A 7 49.72 -19.00 -30.19
CA ALA A 7 49.50 -17.80 -29.39
C ALA A 7 48.33 -16.95 -29.93
N LEU A 8 48.23 -16.80 -31.26
CA LEU A 8 47.13 -16.10 -31.92
C LEU A 8 45.79 -16.83 -31.75
N ALA A 9 45.78 -18.16 -31.83
CA ALA A 9 44.58 -18.96 -31.59
C ALA A 9 44.10 -18.89 -30.13
N ALA A 10 45.02 -18.91 -29.16
CA ALA A 10 44.71 -18.77 -27.75
C ALA A 10 44.17 -17.36 -27.41
N LEU A 11 44.71 -16.31 -28.03
CA LEU A 11 44.21 -14.94 -27.88
C LEU A 11 42.81 -14.76 -28.48
N ALA A 12 42.57 -15.34 -29.66
CA ALA A 12 41.25 -15.31 -30.30
C ALA A 12 40.19 -16.06 -29.47
N ALA A 13 40.55 -17.23 -28.91
CA ALA A 13 39.68 -17.98 -28.01
C ALA A 13 39.39 -17.20 -26.71
N GLY A 14 40.39 -16.51 -26.15
CA GLY A 14 40.21 -15.66 -24.96
C GLY A 14 39.29 -14.46 -25.21
N LEU A 15 39.38 -13.82 -26.37
CA LEU A 15 38.50 -12.70 -26.75
C LEU A 15 37.06 -13.16 -27.00
N LEU A 16 36.85 -14.36 -27.55
CA LEU A 16 35.51 -14.94 -27.73
C LEU A 16 34.85 -15.31 -26.38
N LEU A 17 35.63 -15.76 -25.40
CA LEU A 17 35.13 -16.09 -24.05
C LEU A 17 34.82 -14.83 -23.21
N ALA A 18 35.53 -13.72 -23.44
CA ALA A 18 35.26 -12.45 -22.74
C ALA A 18 33.94 -11.77 -23.18
N GLY A 19 33.46 -12.03 -24.39
CA GLY A 19 32.18 -11.49 -24.89
C GLY A 19 30.94 -12.03 -24.18
N CYS A 20 31.04 -13.22 -23.56
CA CYS A 20 29.94 -13.83 -22.77
C CYS A 20 29.94 -13.41 -21.29
N ALA A 21 30.95 -12.67 -20.84
CA ALA A 21 31.09 -12.23 -19.45
C ALA A 21 30.51 -10.83 -19.19
N THR A 22 29.86 -10.20 -20.19
CA THR A 22 29.16 -8.93 -19.99
C THR A 22 27.93 -9.19 -19.13
N PRO A 23 27.87 -8.71 -17.87
CA PRO A 23 26.64 -8.83 -17.09
C PRO A 23 25.53 -8.10 -17.86
N PRO A 24 24.33 -8.69 -17.99
CA PRO A 24 23.22 -8.00 -18.63
C PRO A 24 22.99 -6.67 -17.91
N SER A 25 22.89 -5.58 -18.68
CA SER A 25 22.49 -4.29 -18.12
C SER A 25 21.19 -4.46 -17.35
N PRO A 26 21.04 -3.84 -16.18
CA PRO A 26 19.78 -3.93 -15.43
C PRO A 26 18.64 -3.49 -16.35
N PRO A 27 17.51 -4.24 -16.37
CA PRO A 27 16.42 -3.94 -17.28
C PRO A 27 15.92 -2.53 -17.00
N GLN A 28 15.95 -1.69 -18.04
CA GLN A 28 15.35 -0.36 -17.98
C GLN A 28 13.83 -0.53 -17.94
N GLY A 29 13.19 0.02 -16.92
CA GLY A 29 11.73 -0.01 -16.81
C GLY A 29 11.07 0.87 -17.87
N MET A 30 9.83 0.55 -18.22
CA MET A 30 8.98 1.38 -19.08
C MET A 30 8.80 2.78 -18.49
N GLY A 31 8.65 3.79 -19.35
CA GLY A 31 8.26 5.13 -18.93
C GLY A 31 6.82 5.19 -18.40
N PRO A 32 6.38 6.30 -17.76
CA PRO A 32 5.06 6.39 -17.13
C PRO A 32 3.89 6.06 -18.06
N THR A 33 3.89 6.62 -19.27
CA THR A 33 2.82 6.41 -20.24
C THR A 33 2.79 4.97 -20.74
N GLU A 34 3.96 4.45 -21.13
CA GLU A 34 4.10 3.08 -21.64
C GLU A 34 3.71 2.03 -20.59
N ALA A 35 4.14 2.22 -19.34
CA ALA A 35 3.81 1.32 -18.24
C ALA A 35 2.30 1.32 -17.94
N ARG A 36 1.65 2.48 -17.95
CA ARG A 36 0.19 2.58 -17.75
C ARG A 36 -0.57 1.91 -18.89
N GLU A 37 -0.14 2.08 -20.13
CA GLU A 37 -0.72 1.36 -21.28
C GLU A 37 -0.51 -0.16 -21.18
N ALA A 38 0.66 -0.60 -20.71
CA ALA A 38 0.93 -2.01 -20.46
C ALA A 38 0.03 -2.58 -19.35
N LEU A 39 -0.13 -1.85 -18.24
CA LEU A 39 -1.05 -2.21 -17.15
C LEU A 39 -2.49 -2.32 -17.63
N LEU A 40 -2.96 -1.38 -18.45
CA LEU A 40 -4.31 -1.44 -19.04
C LEU A 40 -4.53 -2.65 -19.96
N ARG A 41 -3.47 -3.31 -20.45
CA ARG A 41 -3.58 -4.57 -21.21
C ARG A 41 -3.70 -5.79 -20.31
N VAL A 42 -3.06 -5.78 -19.13
CA VAL A 42 -3.00 -6.95 -18.22
C VAL A 42 -4.01 -6.90 -17.08
N LEU A 43 -4.53 -5.72 -16.73
CA LEU A 43 -5.56 -5.57 -15.70
C LEU A 43 -6.87 -6.27 -16.09
N PRO A 44 -7.60 -6.89 -15.13
CA PRO A 44 -8.90 -7.50 -15.39
C PRO A 44 -9.87 -6.56 -16.12
N ARG A 45 -10.62 -7.08 -17.10
CA ARG A 45 -11.48 -6.27 -17.97
C ARG A 45 -12.70 -5.68 -17.26
N GLY A 46 -13.25 -6.39 -16.27
CA GLY A 46 -14.47 -6.01 -15.55
C GLY A 46 -14.22 -5.16 -14.29
N LEU A 47 -13.01 -4.64 -14.13
CA LEU A 47 -12.62 -3.84 -12.98
C LEU A 47 -13.15 -2.40 -13.13
N ASP A 48 -13.69 -1.83 -12.06
CA ASP A 48 -14.41 -0.55 -12.11
C ASP A 48 -13.49 0.61 -12.52
N ASP A 49 -12.37 0.81 -11.81
CA ASP A 49 -11.42 1.92 -12.04
C ASP A 49 -10.07 1.45 -12.60
N ARG A 50 -10.05 0.95 -13.83
CA ARG A 50 -8.82 0.42 -14.45
C ARG A 50 -7.73 1.48 -14.61
N ALA A 51 -8.13 2.71 -14.87
CA ALA A 51 -7.20 3.81 -15.09
C ALA A 51 -6.55 4.28 -13.78
N GLY A 52 -7.32 4.37 -12.69
CA GLY A 52 -6.82 4.64 -11.35
C GLY A 52 -5.85 3.54 -10.91
N TRP A 53 -6.24 2.28 -11.01
CA TRP A 53 -5.35 1.15 -10.68
C TRP A 53 -4.06 1.13 -11.51
N ALA A 54 -4.11 1.41 -12.82
CA ALA A 54 -2.90 1.50 -13.63
C ALA A 54 -1.98 2.66 -13.18
N THR A 55 -2.57 3.78 -12.76
CA THR A 55 -1.84 4.93 -12.24
C THR A 55 -1.17 4.61 -10.91
N ASP A 56 -1.92 4.03 -9.98
CA ASP A 56 -1.46 3.71 -8.62
C ASP A 56 -0.41 2.61 -8.62
N LEU A 57 -0.57 1.58 -9.45
CA LEU A 57 0.42 0.49 -9.58
C LEU A 57 1.76 1.01 -10.14
N TYR A 58 1.72 1.89 -11.15
CA TYR A 58 2.94 2.52 -11.65
C TYR A 58 3.57 3.43 -10.59
N ALA A 59 2.75 4.24 -9.91
CA ALA A 59 3.23 5.13 -8.84
C ALA A 59 3.88 4.33 -7.70
N ALA A 60 3.30 3.20 -7.31
CA ALA A 60 3.87 2.31 -6.30
C ALA A 60 5.23 1.76 -6.72
N LEU A 61 5.39 1.28 -7.96
CA LEU A 61 6.70 0.82 -8.46
C LEU A 61 7.73 1.96 -8.48
N ALA A 62 7.34 3.14 -8.98
CA ALA A 62 8.21 4.31 -9.04
C ALA A 62 8.66 4.77 -7.64
N ALA A 63 7.72 4.88 -6.70
CA ALA A 63 7.97 5.28 -5.32
C ALA A 63 8.84 4.27 -4.56
N GLN A 64 8.84 2.99 -4.98
CA GLN A 64 9.73 1.95 -4.46
C GLN A 64 11.05 1.82 -5.22
N ALA A 65 11.28 2.67 -6.23
CA ALA A 65 12.41 2.60 -7.15
C ALA A 65 12.56 1.21 -7.83
N LEU A 66 11.42 0.55 -8.07
CA LEU A 66 11.35 -0.70 -8.81
C LEU A 66 11.13 -0.41 -10.30
N PRO A 67 11.93 -0.98 -11.21
CA PRO A 67 11.75 -0.72 -12.64
C PRO A 67 10.41 -1.29 -13.11
N ALA A 68 9.66 -0.51 -13.89
CA ALA A 68 8.40 -0.94 -14.50
C ALA A 68 8.65 -1.89 -15.69
N THR A 69 9.22 -3.07 -15.43
CA THR A 69 9.37 -4.13 -16.45
C THR A 69 8.08 -4.94 -16.58
N ALA A 70 7.92 -5.67 -17.68
CA ALA A 70 6.75 -6.53 -17.86
C ALA A 70 6.59 -7.54 -16.70
N GLU A 71 7.71 -8.09 -16.20
CA GLU A 71 7.72 -9.02 -15.06
C GLU A 71 7.19 -8.36 -13.79
N ASN A 72 7.67 -7.16 -13.45
CA ASN A 72 7.23 -6.45 -12.24
C ASN A 72 5.77 -6.01 -12.34
N LEU A 73 5.33 -5.55 -13.52
CA LEU A 73 3.93 -5.18 -13.76
C LEU A 73 3.00 -6.39 -13.63
N CYS A 74 3.36 -7.54 -14.23
CA CYS A 74 2.59 -8.77 -14.09
C CYS A 74 2.58 -9.29 -12.65
N ALA A 75 3.71 -9.23 -11.95
CA ALA A 75 3.82 -9.69 -10.57
C ALA A 75 2.92 -8.88 -9.64
N VAL A 76 2.95 -7.54 -9.72
CA VAL A 76 2.13 -6.69 -8.85
C VAL A 76 0.64 -6.88 -9.16
N VAL A 77 0.25 -6.96 -10.44
CA VAL A 77 -1.14 -7.21 -10.85
C VAL A 77 -1.64 -8.55 -10.31
N ALA A 78 -0.86 -9.61 -10.44
CA ALA A 78 -1.22 -10.94 -9.95
C ALA A 78 -1.39 -10.97 -8.42
N VAL A 79 -0.47 -10.36 -7.68
CA VAL A 79 -0.56 -10.29 -6.21
C VAL A 79 -1.76 -9.44 -5.77
N THR A 80 -1.97 -8.28 -6.39
CA THR A 80 -3.13 -7.42 -6.06
C THR A 80 -4.46 -8.14 -6.31
N GLU A 81 -4.55 -8.90 -7.41
CA GLU A 81 -5.73 -9.71 -7.71
C GLU A 81 -5.95 -10.81 -6.67
N GLN A 82 -4.90 -11.54 -6.29
CA GLN A 82 -5.00 -12.65 -5.32
C GLN A 82 -5.34 -12.18 -3.91
N GLU A 83 -4.68 -11.12 -3.45
CA GLU A 83 -4.81 -10.68 -2.06
C GLU A 83 -6.08 -9.85 -1.83
N SER A 84 -6.46 -9.00 -2.78
CA SER A 84 -7.55 -8.03 -2.58
C SER A 84 -8.67 -8.12 -3.62
N GLY A 85 -8.48 -8.84 -4.72
CA GLY A 85 -9.40 -8.82 -5.86
C GLY A 85 -9.61 -7.40 -6.41
N PHE A 86 -8.60 -6.54 -6.30
CA PHE A 86 -8.66 -5.11 -6.63
C PHE A 86 -9.77 -4.34 -5.88
N ARG A 87 -10.05 -4.74 -4.64
CA ARG A 87 -10.94 -4.00 -3.73
C ARG A 87 -10.11 -3.34 -2.64
N ALA A 88 -9.83 -2.05 -2.80
CA ALA A 88 -9.04 -1.28 -1.84
C ALA A 88 -9.73 -1.04 -0.49
N ASP A 89 -11.06 -1.06 -0.45
CA ASP A 89 -11.85 -0.76 0.76
C ASP A 89 -13.15 -1.58 0.77
N PRO A 90 -13.04 -2.90 0.98
CA PRO A 90 -14.19 -3.77 1.04
C PRO A 90 -15.04 -3.47 2.29
N ALA A 91 -16.34 -3.74 2.21
CA ALA A 91 -17.22 -3.64 3.36
C ALA A 91 -16.90 -4.73 4.40
N VAL A 92 -16.89 -4.33 5.67
CA VAL A 92 -16.69 -5.22 6.82
C VAL A 92 -18.06 -5.45 7.49
N PRO A 93 -18.60 -6.69 7.45
CA PRO A 93 -19.88 -6.99 8.09
C PRO A 93 -19.87 -6.69 9.59
N GLY A 94 -20.86 -5.95 10.07
CA GLY A 94 -21.00 -5.63 11.49
C GLY A 94 -19.96 -4.62 12.02
N LEU A 95 -19.25 -3.91 11.15
CA LEU A 95 -18.21 -2.95 11.54
C LEU A 95 -18.63 -1.94 12.62
N PRO A 96 -19.86 -1.36 12.60
CA PRO A 96 -20.28 -0.45 13.67
C PRO A 96 -20.26 -1.09 15.06
N ALA A 97 -20.72 -2.34 15.18
CA ALA A 97 -20.74 -3.06 16.46
C ALA A 97 -19.31 -3.39 16.94
N ILE A 98 -18.41 -3.73 16.02
CA ILE A 98 -17.00 -3.97 16.31
C ILE A 98 -16.33 -2.68 16.81
N ALA A 99 -16.58 -1.56 16.13
CA ALA A 99 -16.05 -0.26 16.51
C ALA A 99 -16.52 0.16 17.92
N TRP A 100 -17.81 0.04 18.20
CA TRP A 100 -18.35 0.33 19.54
C TRP A 100 -17.76 -0.54 20.63
N LYS A 101 -17.57 -1.84 20.37
CA LYS A 101 -16.93 -2.76 21.32
C LYS A 101 -15.50 -2.34 21.65
N GLU A 102 -14.73 -1.90 20.66
CA GLU A 102 -13.36 -1.43 20.88
C GLU A 102 -13.32 -0.07 21.60
N ILE A 103 -14.27 0.83 21.30
CA ILE A 103 -14.43 2.11 22.02
C ILE A 103 -14.70 1.84 23.50
N GLU A 104 -15.66 0.96 23.81
CA GLU A 104 -16.00 0.58 25.18
C GLU A 104 -14.80 -0.05 25.90
N ARG A 105 -14.14 -1.04 25.27
CA ARG A 105 -12.94 -1.69 25.83
C ARG A 105 -11.83 -0.68 26.16
N ARG A 106 -11.61 0.33 25.30
CA ARG A 106 -10.59 1.36 25.52
C ARG A 106 -11.01 2.37 26.58
N ALA A 107 -12.30 2.73 26.63
CA ALA A 107 -12.84 3.59 27.68
C ALA A 107 -12.66 2.94 29.06
N ASP A 108 -12.98 1.66 29.18
CA ASP A 108 -12.79 0.87 30.39
C ASP A 108 -11.31 0.82 30.81
N ALA A 109 -10.41 0.52 29.87
CA ALA A 109 -8.97 0.50 30.13
C ALA A 109 -8.43 1.88 30.58
N ALA A 110 -9.04 2.97 30.11
CA ALA A 110 -8.72 4.34 30.49
C ALA A 110 -9.51 4.85 31.71
N HIS A 111 -10.37 4.01 32.32
CA HIS A 111 -11.28 4.38 33.41
C HIS A 111 -12.19 5.58 33.06
N VAL A 112 -12.58 5.72 31.80
CA VAL A 112 -13.49 6.76 31.31
C VAL A 112 -14.91 6.19 31.26
N PRO A 113 -15.88 6.79 31.97
CA PRO A 113 -17.24 6.28 31.97
C PRO A 113 -17.93 6.50 30.62
N MET A 114 -18.74 5.52 30.19
CA MET A 114 -19.37 5.53 28.86
C MET A 114 -20.28 6.73 28.59
N PHE A 115 -20.88 7.36 29.61
CA PHE A 115 -21.67 8.58 29.38
C PHE A 115 -20.80 9.74 28.88
N ALA A 116 -19.54 9.84 29.33
CA ALA A 116 -18.60 10.87 28.89
C ALA A 116 -18.18 10.60 27.44
N VAL A 117 -17.92 9.34 27.09
CA VAL A 117 -17.63 8.91 25.71
C VAL A 117 -18.80 9.24 24.78
N ARG A 118 -20.02 8.87 25.18
CA ARG A 118 -21.25 9.18 24.43
C ARG A 118 -21.42 10.69 24.26
N GLY A 119 -21.15 11.48 25.29
CA GLY A 119 -21.17 12.95 25.22
C GLY A 119 -20.16 13.51 24.22
N ALA A 120 -18.93 12.99 24.23
CA ALA A 120 -17.89 13.39 23.27
C ALA A 120 -18.26 13.00 21.83
N LEU A 121 -18.84 11.82 21.62
CA LEU A 121 -19.25 11.34 20.30
C LEU A 121 -20.58 11.96 19.81
N ALA A 122 -21.35 12.62 20.67
CA ALA A 122 -22.53 13.39 20.29
C ALA A 122 -22.18 14.73 19.60
N LEU A 123 -20.91 15.15 19.66
CA LEU A 123 -20.46 16.37 18.99
C LEU A 123 -20.63 16.26 17.48
N SER A 124 -21.03 17.38 16.86
CA SER A 124 -21.18 17.46 15.40
C SER A 124 -19.80 17.45 14.73
N SER A 125 -19.71 16.62 13.69
CA SER A 125 -18.52 16.44 12.89
C SER A 125 -18.54 17.31 11.63
N GLY A 126 -17.57 17.16 10.72
CA GLY A 126 -17.46 18.03 9.54
C GLY A 126 -18.60 17.98 8.54
N ASN A 127 -19.42 16.94 8.57
CA ASN A 127 -20.57 16.78 7.69
C ASN A 127 -21.91 17.07 8.39
N GLY A 128 -21.89 17.67 9.59
CA GLY A 128 -23.09 18.03 10.36
C GLY A 128 -23.69 16.90 11.20
N ARG A 129 -23.40 15.63 10.89
CA ARG A 129 -23.79 14.47 11.71
C ARG A 129 -22.88 14.35 12.94
N SER A 130 -23.41 13.78 14.02
CA SER A 130 -22.59 13.44 15.18
C SER A 130 -21.58 12.32 14.85
N TYR A 131 -20.50 12.24 15.61
CA TYR A 131 -19.53 11.14 15.46
C TYR A 131 -20.18 9.78 15.73
N ALA A 132 -21.07 9.69 16.71
CA ALA A 132 -21.83 8.47 17.00
C ALA A 132 -22.64 8.01 15.77
N GLU A 133 -23.41 8.90 15.14
CA GLU A 133 -24.18 8.57 13.94
C GLU A 133 -23.29 8.16 12.75
N ARG A 134 -22.09 8.73 12.64
CA ARG A 134 -21.12 8.33 11.62
C ARG A 134 -20.58 6.94 11.89
N ILE A 135 -20.22 6.63 13.14
CA ILE A 135 -19.78 5.29 13.57
C ILE A 135 -20.88 4.27 13.33
N ASP A 136 -22.14 4.60 13.63
CA ASP A 136 -23.27 3.69 13.41
C ASP A 136 -23.50 3.36 11.91
N ALA A 137 -23.05 4.24 11.01
CA ALA A 137 -23.25 4.11 9.57
C ALA A 137 -22.01 3.59 8.81
N VAL A 138 -20.87 3.36 9.47
CA VAL A 138 -19.67 2.90 8.75
C VAL A 138 -19.87 1.49 8.19
N GLN A 139 -19.41 1.28 6.98
CA GLN A 139 -19.38 -0.02 6.32
C GLN A 139 -17.96 -0.46 6.00
N THR A 140 -17.02 0.47 5.89
CA THR A 140 -15.64 0.19 5.49
C THR A 140 -14.64 0.74 6.49
N GLU A 141 -13.44 0.16 6.50
CA GLU A 141 -12.34 0.59 7.35
C GLU A 141 -11.91 2.03 7.06
N ARG A 142 -11.92 2.44 5.78
CA ARG A 142 -11.59 3.82 5.41
C ARG A 142 -12.55 4.82 6.03
N GLN A 143 -13.86 4.55 5.94
CA GLN A 143 -14.87 5.42 6.53
C GLN A 143 -14.63 5.59 8.03
N LEU A 144 -14.35 4.49 8.73
CA LEU A 144 -14.05 4.53 10.17
C LEU A 144 -12.76 5.33 10.47
N SER A 145 -11.72 5.17 9.66
CA SER A 145 -10.51 5.99 9.74
C SER A 145 -10.80 7.47 9.52
N GLU A 146 -11.63 7.83 8.54
CA GLU A 146 -12.02 9.24 8.28
C GLU A 146 -12.81 9.85 9.43
N VAL A 147 -13.67 9.06 10.11
CA VAL A 147 -14.33 9.51 11.35
C VAL A 147 -13.28 9.82 12.42
N PHE A 148 -12.30 8.94 12.60
CA PHE A 148 -11.25 9.13 13.59
C PHE A 148 -10.37 10.36 13.29
N GLU A 149 -9.92 10.52 12.04
CA GLU A 149 -9.06 11.62 11.62
C GLU A 149 -9.75 12.99 11.74
N ASP A 150 -11.04 13.08 11.42
CA ASP A 150 -11.84 14.30 11.65
C ASP A 150 -11.98 14.59 13.15
N PHE A 151 -12.23 13.57 13.98
CA PHE A 151 -12.33 13.73 15.43
C PHE A 151 -11.06 14.30 16.04
N ILE A 152 -9.90 13.67 15.80
CA ILE A 152 -8.62 14.10 16.36
C ILE A 152 -8.15 15.45 15.78
N GLY A 153 -8.64 15.81 14.60
CA GLY A 153 -8.40 17.11 13.99
C GLY A 153 -9.15 18.26 14.66
N ARG A 154 -10.25 17.97 15.37
CA ARG A 154 -11.08 18.99 16.03
C ARG A 154 -10.85 19.12 17.52
N VAL A 155 -10.48 18.04 18.21
CA VAL A 155 -10.16 18.11 19.63
C VAL A 155 -8.79 18.76 19.86
N PRO A 156 -8.65 19.70 20.82
CA PRO A 156 -7.37 20.32 21.13
C PRO A 156 -6.30 19.26 21.44
N LEU A 157 -5.13 19.39 20.79
CA LEU A 157 -4.02 18.43 20.89
C LEU A 157 -4.35 16.99 20.47
N GLY A 158 -5.48 16.75 19.79
CA GLY A 158 -5.92 15.43 19.38
C GLY A 158 -4.93 14.72 18.47
N ARG A 159 -4.45 15.40 17.42
CA ARG A 159 -3.40 14.83 16.55
C ARG A 159 -2.13 14.47 17.32
N THR A 160 -1.73 15.27 18.31
CA THR A 160 -0.51 15.02 19.10
C THR A 160 -0.65 13.80 20.00
N PHE A 161 -1.81 13.60 20.63
CA PHE A 161 -1.98 12.53 21.62
C PHE A 161 -2.64 11.26 21.07
N LEU A 162 -3.37 11.36 19.95
CA LEU A 162 -4.23 10.29 19.44
C LEU A 162 -3.88 9.83 18.03
N ALA A 163 -2.92 10.44 17.31
CA ALA A 163 -2.56 10.03 15.96
C ALA A 163 -2.21 8.52 15.86
N ASP A 164 -1.48 8.00 16.83
CA ASP A 164 -1.06 6.58 16.87
C ASP A 164 -2.14 5.66 17.45
N ARG A 165 -3.32 6.19 17.79
CA ARG A 165 -4.41 5.43 18.41
C ARG A 165 -5.45 4.94 17.42
N ASN A 166 -5.32 5.25 16.13
CA ASN A 166 -6.15 4.65 15.09
C ASN A 166 -5.63 3.25 14.71
N PRO A 167 -6.29 2.15 15.12
CA PRO A 167 -5.87 0.82 14.70
C PRO A 167 -6.30 0.51 13.26
N VAL A 168 -7.18 1.33 12.67
CA VAL A 168 -7.78 1.10 11.36
C VAL A 168 -7.01 1.92 10.34
N ARG A 169 -6.11 1.26 9.63
CA ARG A 169 -5.51 1.76 8.39
C ARG A 169 -5.93 0.80 7.29
N THR A 170 -6.52 1.32 6.20
CA THR A 170 -6.74 0.54 4.97
C THR A 170 -5.39 0.16 4.37
N GLY A 171 -4.76 -0.87 4.91
CA GLY A 171 -3.56 -1.51 4.36
C GLY A 171 -3.91 -2.70 3.47
N GLY A 172 -5.15 -3.21 3.56
CA GLY A 172 -5.56 -4.48 2.96
C GLY A 172 -4.86 -5.68 3.60
N PRO A 173 -5.30 -6.91 3.29
CA PRO A 173 -4.52 -8.10 3.61
C PRO A 173 -3.30 -8.10 2.68
N MET A 174 -2.10 -7.92 3.24
CA MET A 174 -0.88 -8.23 2.52
C MET A 174 -0.14 -9.25 3.39
N GLN A 175 0.01 -10.48 2.90
CA GLN A 175 0.81 -11.50 3.56
C GLN A 175 2.30 -11.15 3.44
N VAL A 176 2.76 -10.19 4.25
CA VAL A 176 4.18 -9.82 4.39
C VAL A 176 4.68 -10.25 5.76
N SER A 177 5.93 -10.71 5.84
CA SER A 177 6.50 -11.01 7.15
C SER A 177 6.60 -9.74 7.99
N ILE A 178 6.32 -9.84 9.30
CA ILE A 178 6.38 -8.70 10.22
C ILE A 178 7.77 -8.05 10.17
N ALA A 179 8.83 -8.85 10.13
CA ALA A 179 10.20 -8.36 10.03
C ALA A 179 10.46 -7.53 8.76
N PHE A 180 9.91 -7.96 7.61
CA PHE A 180 9.99 -7.18 6.37
C PHE A 180 9.20 -5.88 6.50
N ALA A 181 7.95 -5.93 6.98
CA ALA A 181 7.10 -4.75 7.13
C ALA A 181 7.73 -3.70 8.07
N GLU A 182 8.28 -4.13 9.21
CA GLU A 182 8.99 -3.26 10.15
C GLU A 182 10.26 -2.64 9.55
N ALA A 183 11.04 -3.42 8.80
CA ALA A 183 12.21 -2.91 8.11
C ALA A 183 11.83 -1.90 7.01
N GLN A 184 10.75 -2.19 6.28
CA GLN A 184 10.26 -1.36 5.18
C GLN A 184 9.75 -0.01 5.66
N VAL A 185 8.92 0.03 6.71
CA VAL A 185 8.39 1.29 7.26
C VAL A 185 9.50 2.20 7.79
N LYS A 186 10.58 1.62 8.35
CA LYS A 186 11.76 2.40 8.80
C LYS A 186 12.52 3.04 7.64
N GLN A 187 12.58 2.35 6.50
CA GLN A 187 13.32 2.82 5.32
C GLN A 187 12.49 3.76 4.44
N ARG A 188 11.19 3.50 4.34
CA ARG A 188 10.23 4.21 3.49
C ARG A 188 8.90 4.36 4.25
N PRO A 189 8.70 5.47 4.98
CA PRO A 189 7.44 5.71 5.67
C PRO A 189 6.30 5.95 4.68
N TYR A 190 5.09 5.52 5.04
CA TYR A 190 3.86 5.84 4.32
C TYR A 190 3.26 7.16 4.86
N PRO A 191 2.65 8.03 4.04
CA PRO A 191 2.46 7.91 2.58
C PRO A 191 3.78 8.02 1.82
N TYR A 192 3.93 7.20 0.78
CA TYR A 192 5.11 7.27 -0.08
C TYR A 192 5.04 8.56 -0.92
N GLU A 193 6.11 9.36 -0.90
CA GLU A 193 6.29 10.54 -1.76
C GLU A 193 7.00 10.20 -3.08
#